data_AF-A0A8X6PAK4-F1
#
_entry.id   AF-A0A8X6PAK4-F1
#
_cell.length_a   1.000
_cell.length_b   1.000
_cell.length_c   1.000
_cell.angle_alpha   90.00
_cell.angle_beta   90.00
_cell.angle_gamma   90.00
#
_symmetry.space_group_name_H-M   'P 1'
#
loop_
_entity.id
_entity.type
_entity.pdbx_description
1 polymer ?
#
loop_
_entity_poly.entity_id
_entity_poly.type
_entity_poly.pdbx_seq_one_letter_code
_entity_poly.pdbx_strand_id
1 'polypeptide(L)'
;MAQIRAEEAAEQHAARFEDASLRVRQSRSATSNVLRSQQREHNRLQMAERRQQGKAYQPYNRLAFRYNPGEDYSLSQHVLIGTMTVVSPYCKALKFCGETKRKCCAAGKIKLP
;
A
#
# COMPACT_ATOMS: atom_id res chain seq x y z
N MET A 1 -3.92 -26.85 -3.12
CA MET A 1 -2.84 -26.14 -3.84
C MET A 1 -2.29 -24.96 -3.04
N ALA A 2 -3.09 -23.96 -2.65
CA ALA A 2 -2.59 -22.79 -1.89
C ALA A 2 -2.12 -23.15 -0.46
N GLN A 3 -2.87 -23.99 0.27
CA GLN A 3 -2.50 -24.46 1.61
C GLN A 3 -1.21 -25.28 1.61
N ILE A 4 -1.03 -26.16 0.61
CA ILE A 4 0.19 -26.96 0.40
C ILE A 4 1.44 -26.08 0.20
N ARG A 5 1.29 -24.86 -0.36
CA ARG A 5 2.41 -23.92 -0.54
C ARG A 5 2.76 -23.15 0.73
N ALA A 6 1.82 -23.01 1.66
CA ALA A 6 2.01 -22.26 2.90
C ALA A 6 2.77 -23.07 3.96
N GLU A 7 2.65 -24.39 3.92
CA GLU A 7 3.29 -25.33 4.85
C GLU A 7 4.60 -25.93 4.30
N GLU A 8 5.04 -25.46 3.14
CA GLU A 8 6.19 -26.02 2.43
C GLU A 8 7.52 -25.64 3.09
N ALA A 9 8.43 -26.61 3.21
CA ALA A 9 9.78 -26.37 3.69
C ALA A 9 10.59 -25.50 2.69
N ALA A 10 11.52 -24.70 3.21
CA ALA A 10 12.31 -23.78 2.38
C ALA A 10 13.04 -24.45 1.21
N GLU A 11 13.51 -25.69 1.40
CA GLU A 11 14.21 -26.46 0.38
C GLU A 11 13.28 -26.93 -0.76
N GLN A 12 12.06 -27.36 -0.41
CA GLN A 12 11.03 -27.71 -1.39
C GLN A 12 10.58 -26.48 -2.18
N HIS A 13 10.42 -25.34 -1.49
CA HIS A 13 10.13 -24.07 -2.13
C HIS A 13 11.22 -23.66 -3.14
N ALA A 14 12.50 -23.81 -2.76
CA ALA A 14 13.64 -23.52 -3.63
C ALA A 14 13.68 -24.47 -4.85
N ALA A 15 13.50 -25.77 -4.64
CA ALA A 15 13.47 -26.76 -5.71
C ALA A 15 12.36 -26.46 -6.74
N ARG A 16 11.16 -26.09 -6.28
CA ARG A 16 10.08 -25.68 -7.18
C ARG A 16 10.38 -24.39 -7.95
N PHE A 17 11.05 -23.43 -7.31
CA PHE A 17 11.43 -22.18 -7.98
C PHE A 17 12.45 -22.43 -9.09
N GLU A 18 13.42 -23.32 -8.85
CA GLU A 18 14.37 -23.78 -9.86
C GLU A 18 13.66 -24.51 -11.00
N ASP A 19 12.77 -25.46 -10.69
CA ASP A 19 11.98 -26.18 -11.69
C ASP A 19 11.09 -25.23 -12.53
N ALA A 20 10.43 -24.26 -11.89
CA ALA A 20 9.70 -23.21 -12.59
C ALA A 20 10.61 -22.36 -13.49
N SER A 21 11.80 -22.01 -13.01
CA SER A 21 12.79 -21.25 -13.78
C SER A 21 13.28 -22.02 -15.00
N LEU A 22 13.55 -23.31 -14.86
CA LEU A 22 13.94 -24.19 -15.97
C LEU A 22 12.83 -24.30 -17.02
N ARG A 23 11.58 -24.50 -16.60
CA ARG A 23 10.42 -24.51 -17.52
C ARG A 23 10.27 -23.21 -18.29
N VAL A 24 10.45 -22.06 -17.63
CA VAL A 24 10.40 -20.74 -18.29
C VAL A 24 11.56 -20.57 -19.28
N ARG A 25 12.75 -21.08 -18.98
CA ARG A 25 13.90 -21.02 -19.91
C ARG A 25 13.66 -21.87 -21.15
N GLN A 26 13.15 -23.10 -20.98
CA GLN A 26 12.84 -24.02 -22.07
C GLN A 26 11.70 -23.49 -22.96
N SER A 27 10.64 -22.92 -22.37
CA SER A 27 9.57 -22.32 -23.16
C SER A 27 10.06 -21.09 -23.93
N ARG A 28 10.91 -20.27 -23.32
CA ARG A 28 11.54 -19.13 -24.00
C ARG A 28 12.38 -19.56 -25.19
N SER A 29 13.21 -20.61 -25.10
CA SER A 29 13.99 -21.08 -26.24
C SER A 29 13.13 -21.66 -27.36
N ALA A 30 12.01 -22.32 -27.03
CA ALA A 30 11.09 -22.92 -28.01
C ALA A 30 10.18 -21.91 -28.74
N THR A 31 9.99 -20.70 -28.21
CA THR A 31 9.10 -19.69 -28.81
C THR A 31 9.72 -18.97 -30.01
N SER A 32 8.92 -18.69 -31.05
CA SER A 32 9.31 -17.85 -32.20
C SER A 32 9.60 -16.40 -31.79
N ASN A 33 10.52 -15.74 -32.51
CA ASN A 33 10.90 -14.34 -32.28
C ASN A 33 9.72 -13.37 -32.34
N VAL A 34 8.73 -13.63 -33.19
CA VAL A 34 7.53 -12.78 -33.35
C VAL A 34 6.66 -12.82 -32.08
N LEU A 35 6.40 -14.01 -31.55
CA LEU A 35 5.64 -14.19 -30.30
C LEU A 35 6.37 -13.57 -29.11
N ARG A 36 7.72 -13.66 -29.08
CA ARG A 36 8.54 -12.98 -28.05
C ARG A 36 8.40 -11.46 -28.11
N SER A 37 8.38 -10.88 -29.31
CA SER A 37 8.21 -9.44 -29.50
C SER A 37 6.82 -8.99 -29.05
N GLN A 38 5.76 -9.70 -29.44
CA GLN A 38 4.39 -9.40 -29.01
C GLN A 38 4.24 -9.48 -27.48
N GLN A 39 4.79 -10.50 -26.83
CA GLN A 39 4.75 -10.63 -25.37
C GLN A 39 5.51 -9.49 -24.67
N ARG A 40 6.63 -9.04 -25.23
CA ARG A 40 7.39 -7.90 -24.69
C ARG A 40 6.59 -6.61 -24.78
N GLU A 41 5.95 -6.34 -25.91
CA GLU A 41 5.09 -5.17 -26.06
C GLU A 41 3.89 -5.22 -25.12
N HIS A 42 3.23 -6.38 -24.99
CA HIS A 42 2.13 -6.54 -24.03
C HIS A 42 2.58 -6.27 -22.58
N ASN A 43 3.71 -6.85 -22.16
CA ASN A 43 4.26 -6.59 -20.82
C ASN A 43 4.65 -5.11 -20.65
N ARG A 44 5.18 -4.46 -21.69
CA ARG A 44 5.54 -3.04 -21.67
C ARG A 44 4.30 -2.16 -21.45
N LEU A 45 3.21 -2.43 -22.17
CA LEU A 45 1.94 -1.73 -22.03
C LEU A 45 1.35 -1.93 -20.63
N GLN A 46 1.32 -3.17 -20.13
CA GLN A 46 0.82 -3.47 -18.79
C GLN A 46 1.64 -2.77 -17.69
N MET A 47 2.97 -2.69 -17.83
CA MET A 47 3.83 -1.98 -16.88
C MET A 47 3.65 -0.45 -16.98
N ALA A 48 3.40 0.08 -18.18
CA ALA A 48 3.08 1.50 -18.37
C ALA A 48 1.74 1.85 -17.71
N GLU A 49 0.72 1.00 -17.88
CA GLU A 49 -0.60 1.15 -17.26
C GLU A 49 -0.52 1.12 -15.73
N ARG A 50 0.19 0.13 -15.15
CA ARG A 50 0.44 0.08 -13.69
C ARG A 50 1.16 1.32 -13.18
N ARG A 51 2.13 1.85 -13.93
CA ARG A 51 2.82 3.11 -13.59
C ARG A 51 1.90 4.32 -13.65
N GLN A 52 0.93 4.34 -14.58
CA GLN A 52 -0.07 5.41 -14.65
C GLN A 52 -1.07 5.31 -13.49
N GLN A 53 -1.54 4.11 -13.14
CA GLN A 53 -2.39 3.88 -11.97
C GLN A 53 -1.70 4.29 -10.66
N GLY A 54 -0.40 3.98 -10.51
CA GLY A 54 0.40 4.44 -9.37
C GLY A 54 0.64 5.95 -9.31
N LYS A 55 0.43 6.69 -10.41
CA LYS A 55 0.52 8.16 -10.46
C LYS A 55 -0.79 8.86 -10.09
N ALA A 56 -1.95 8.22 -10.29
CA ALA A 56 -3.24 8.81 -9.93
C ALA A 56 -3.38 9.06 -8.40
N TYR A 57 -2.62 8.31 -7.58
CA TYR A 57 -2.60 8.45 -6.12
C TYR A 57 -1.42 9.29 -5.58
N GLN A 58 -0.61 9.88 -6.45
CA GLN A 58 0.55 10.69 -6.04
C GLN A 58 0.24 12.00 -5.33
N PRO A 59 -0.83 12.78 -5.64
CA PRO A 59 -0.94 14.12 -5.09
C PRO A 59 -1.08 14.14 -3.56
N TYR A 60 -1.67 13.10 -2.94
CA TYR A 60 -1.88 13.05 -1.49
C TYR A 60 -0.82 12.26 -0.71
N ASN A 61 0.12 11.62 -1.41
CA ASN A 61 1.18 10.87 -0.74
C ASN A 61 2.05 11.82 0.08
N ARG A 62 2.05 11.63 1.41
CA ARG A 62 2.79 12.45 2.38
C ARG A 62 2.37 13.92 2.42
N LEU A 63 1.16 14.27 1.97
CA LEU A 63 0.66 15.65 1.99
C LEU A 63 0.74 16.28 3.38
N ALA A 64 0.51 15.49 4.44
CA ALA A 64 0.63 15.92 5.83
C ALA A 64 2.01 16.51 6.19
N PHE A 65 3.09 16.07 5.52
CA PHE A 65 4.45 16.58 5.74
C PHE A 65 4.78 17.80 4.87
N ARG A 66 3.91 18.12 3.90
CA ARG A 66 4.05 19.25 2.98
C ARG A 66 2.88 20.21 3.13
N TYR A 67 2.46 20.43 4.38
CA TYR A 67 1.35 21.32 4.70
C TYR A 67 1.60 22.72 4.13
N ASN A 68 0.69 23.20 3.28
CA ASN A 68 0.70 24.55 2.74
C ASN A 68 -0.47 25.34 3.33
N PRO A 69 -0.24 26.37 4.17
CA PRO A 69 -1.33 27.14 4.78
C PRO A 69 -2.16 27.96 3.78
N GLY A 70 -1.68 28.13 2.54
CA GLY A 70 -2.43 28.82 1.48
C GLY A 70 -3.44 27.93 0.73
N GLU A 71 -3.48 26.63 1.02
CA GLU A 71 -4.43 25.70 0.42
C GLU A 71 -5.62 25.44 1.34
N ASP A 72 -6.84 25.50 0.78
CA ASP A 72 -8.05 25.12 1.50
C ASP A 72 -8.26 23.60 1.43
N TYR A 73 -7.79 22.90 2.46
CA TYR A 73 -7.95 21.46 2.59
C TYR A 73 -9.37 21.01 2.95
N SER A 74 -10.27 21.93 3.34
CA SER A 74 -11.65 21.57 3.73
C SER A 74 -12.48 21.04 2.56
N LEU A 75 -12.14 21.47 1.34
CA LEU A 75 -12.80 21.06 0.10
C LEU A 75 -12.24 19.76 -0.49
N SER A 76 -11.17 19.20 0.07
CA SER A 76 -10.51 18.02 -0.47
C SER A 76 -11.26 16.74 -0.08
N GLN A 77 -11.75 16.01 -1.08
CA GLN A 77 -12.36 14.68 -0.89
C GLN A 77 -11.42 13.66 -0.21
N HIS A 78 -10.11 13.89 -0.25
CA HIS A 78 -9.10 12.97 0.26
C HIS A 78 -8.60 13.34 1.66
N VAL A 79 -8.95 14.53 2.16
CA VAL A 79 -8.58 15.00 3.50
C VAL A 79 -9.83 15.01 4.38
N LEU A 80 -10.08 13.88 5.04
CA LEU A 80 -11.15 13.76 6.02
C LEU A 80 -10.65 14.22 7.39
N ILE A 81 -10.81 15.50 7.69
CA ILE A 81 -10.69 16.01 9.06
C ILE A 81 -12.01 15.66 9.76
N GLY A 82 -12.02 14.57 10.52
CA GLY A 82 -13.20 14.18 11.29
C GLY A 82 -13.59 15.23 12.33
N THR A 83 -14.81 15.18 12.85
CA THR A 83 -15.21 16.04 13.97
C THR A 83 -14.74 15.43 15.31
N MET A 84 -14.26 16.26 16.23
CA MET A 84 -13.88 15.83 17.59
C MET A 84 -15.13 15.66 18.47
N THR A 85 -15.87 14.57 18.28
CA THR A 85 -17.16 14.33 18.97
C THR A 85 -17.04 13.39 20.17
N VAL A 86 -15.92 12.70 20.32
CA VAL A 86 -15.77 11.70 21.38
C VAL A 86 -15.07 12.35 22.57
N VAL A 87 -15.62 12.19 23.77
CA VAL A 87 -14.95 12.63 25.00
C VAL A 87 -13.95 11.58 25.44
N SER A 88 -12.71 11.99 25.73
CA SER A 88 -11.70 11.12 26.31
C SER A 88 -12.05 10.77 27.76
N PRO A 89 -12.06 9.50 28.17
CA PRO A 89 -12.43 9.11 29.53
C PRO A 89 -11.42 9.57 30.59
N TYR A 90 -10.19 9.87 30.19
CA TYR A 90 -9.10 10.19 31.12
C TYR A 90 -9.02 11.69 31.44
N CYS A 91 -9.05 12.53 30.41
CA CYS A 91 -8.85 13.98 30.56
C CYS A 91 -10.07 14.81 30.19
N LYS A 92 -11.20 14.18 29.83
CA LYS A 92 -12.44 14.85 29.37
C LYS A 92 -12.27 15.75 28.13
N ALA A 93 -11.10 15.78 27.50
CA ALA A 93 -10.89 16.46 26.23
C ALA A 93 -11.68 15.77 25.11
N LEU A 94 -12.17 16.55 24.16
CA LEU A 94 -12.71 16.03 22.91
C LEU A 94 -11.58 15.38 22.08
N LYS A 95 -11.91 14.33 21.34
CA LYS A 95 -10.99 13.55 20.50
C LYS A 95 -11.70 13.06 19.24
N PHE A 96 -10.94 12.67 18.22
CA PHE A 96 -11.52 12.11 17.00
C PHE A 96 -12.00 10.68 17.22
N CYS A 97 -13.01 10.27 16.45
CA CYS A 97 -13.42 8.86 16.41
C CYS A 97 -12.28 8.01 15.83
N GLY A 98 -11.92 6.92 16.52
CA GLY A 98 -10.79 6.06 16.12
C GLY A 98 -9.40 6.62 16.45
N GLU A 99 -9.29 7.77 17.13
CA GLU A 99 -7.99 8.31 17.54
C GLU A 99 -7.21 7.32 18.42
N THR A 100 -5.91 7.18 18.14
CA THR A 100 -5.04 6.29 18.90
C THR A 100 -5.09 6.65 20.39
N LYS A 101 -5.21 5.64 21.25
CA LYS A 101 -5.15 5.84 22.71
C LYS A 101 -3.88 6.63 23.07
N ARG A 102 -3.96 7.42 24.15
CA ARG A 102 -2.84 8.19 24.74
C ARG A 102 -2.40 9.45 23.98
N LYS A 103 -3.05 9.85 22.88
CA LYS A 103 -2.68 11.07 22.15
C LYS A 103 -2.94 12.37 22.90
N CYS A 104 -4.11 12.53 23.52
CA CYS A 104 -4.47 13.77 24.21
C CYS A 104 -3.80 13.96 25.59
N CYS A 105 -3.70 12.91 26.42
CA CYS A 105 -3.23 13.02 27.82
C CYS A 105 -2.34 11.87 28.28
N ALA A 106 -1.77 11.11 27.35
CA ALA A 106 -1.00 9.91 27.66
C ALA A 106 -1.77 8.89 28.55
N ALA A 107 -3.09 8.81 28.40
CA ALA A 107 -4.02 8.06 29.25
C ALA A 107 -4.04 8.54 30.72
N GLY A 108 -4.21 9.86 30.90
CA GLY A 108 -4.34 10.48 32.22
C GLY A 108 -3.01 10.73 32.93
N LYS A 109 -1.87 10.40 32.29
CA LYS A 109 -0.54 10.69 32.84
C LYS A 109 -0.18 12.17 32.78
N ILE A 110 -0.77 12.91 31.83
CA ILE A 110 -0.60 14.35 31.71
C ILE A 110 -1.90 15.00 32.17
N LYS A 111 -1.82 15.87 33.18
CA LYS A 111 -2.90 16.79 33.53
C LYS A 111 -2.84 17.96 32.55
N LEU A 112 -3.86 18.07 31.71
CA LEU A 112 -4.08 19.27 30.93
C LEU A 112 -4.78 20.31 31.84
N PRO A 113 -4.47 21.61 31.70
CA PRO A 113 -5.14 22.67 32.44
C PRO A 113 -6.65 22.75 32.15
#